data_AF-A0A7C3JZE3-F1
#
_entry.id   AF-A0A7C3JZE3-F1
#
_cell.length_a   1.000
_cell.length_b   1.000
_cell.length_c   1.000
_cell.angle_alpha   90.00
_cell.angle_beta   90.00
_cell.angle_gamma   90.00
#
_symmetry.space_group_name_H-M   'P 1'
#
loop_
_entity.id
_entity.type
_entity.pdbx_description
1 polymer ?
#
loop_
_entity_poly.entity_id
_entity_poly.type
_entity_poly.pdbx_seq_one_letter_code
_entity_poly.pdbx_strand_id
1 'polypeptide(L)'
;ALIETGSGSEADLEAALERLLPHVDSLYAHRHGSPGHGADHLLPALVSPSLVIPVAAGEPLLGVWQSIVLVDLNRDNPLRTVRLSFVAG
;
A
#
# COMPACT_ATOMS: atom_id res chain seq x y z
N ALA A 1 2.53 3.15 2.44
CA ALA A 1 1.69 4.21 3.01
C ALA A 1 2.21 4.63 4.38
N LEU A 2 1.70 5.75 4.92
CA LEU A 2 1.88 6.15 6.32
C LEU A 2 0.52 6.10 7.01
N ILE A 3 0.39 5.26 8.04
CA ILE A 3 -0.83 5.13 8.85
C ILE A 3 -0.46 4.86 10.31
N GLU A 4 -1.41 4.96 11.22
CA GLU A 4 -1.25 4.40 12.56
C GLU A 4 -1.47 2.89 12.52
N THR A 5 -0.63 2.12 13.20
CA THR A 5 -0.76 0.66 13.31
C THR A 5 -1.05 0.27 14.75
N GLY A 6 -1.85 -0.76 14.96
CA GLY A 6 -2.29 -1.25 16.27
C GLY A 6 -3.52 -0.54 16.83
N SER A 7 -4.10 0.42 16.09
CA SER A 7 -5.30 1.16 16.48
C SER A 7 -6.59 0.64 15.83
N GLY A 8 -6.49 -0.30 14.89
CA GLY A 8 -7.62 -0.77 14.06
C GLY A 8 -7.68 -0.09 12.69
N SER A 9 -6.83 0.93 12.46
CA SER A 9 -6.70 1.61 11.16
C SER A 9 -6.36 0.65 10.02
N GLU A 10 -5.71 -0.48 10.30
CA GLU A 10 -5.41 -1.51 9.30
C GLU A 10 -6.69 -2.16 8.74
N ALA A 11 -7.63 -2.52 9.63
CA ALA A 11 -8.91 -3.11 9.22
C ALA A 11 -9.80 -2.07 8.53
N ASP A 12 -9.79 -0.82 9.00
CA ASP A 12 -10.51 0.28 8.36
C ASP A 12 -9.96 0.56 6.95
N LEU A 13 -8.64 0.53 6.78
CA LEU A 13 -8.00 0.69 5.47
C LEU A 13 -8.34 -0.48 4.54
N GLU A 14 -8.27 -1.72 5.03
CA GLU A 14 -8.66 -2.91 4.27
C GLU A 14 -10.12 -2.80 3.78
N ALA A 15 -11.06 -2.51 4.68
CA ALA A 15 -12.48 -2.35 4.34
C ALA A 15 -12.72 -1.17 3.36
N ALA A 16 -11.99 -0.07 3.52
CA ALA A 16 -12.06 1.06 2.60
C ALA A 16 -11.56 0.68 1.20
N LEU A 17 -10.46 -0.05 1.12
CA LEU A 17 -9.90 -0.52 -0.15
C LEU A 17 -10.80 -1.56 -0.81
N GLU A 18 -11.40 -2.49 -0.07
CA GLU A 18 -12.38 -3.45 -0.61
C GLU A 18 -13.60 -2.73 -1.22
N ARG A 19 -14.07 -1.66 -0.59
CA ARG A 19 -15.18 -0.87 -1.12
C ARG A 19 -14.81 -0.04 -2.36
N LEU A 20 -13.56 0.44 -2.44
CA LEU A 20 -13.08 1.24 -3.57
C LEU A 20 -12.62 0.38 -4.76
N LEU A 21 -12.01 -0.76 -4.47
CA LEU A 21 -11.39 -1.69 -5.40
C LEU A 21 -11.91 -3.12 -5.18
N PRO A 22 -13.24 -3.36 -5.31
CA PRO A 22 -13.81 -4.68 -5.07
C PRO A 22 -13.31 -5.69 -6.11
N HIS A 23 -12.71 -6.80 -5.68
CA HIS A 23 -12.24 -7.89 -6.56
C HIS A 23 -13.39 -8.66 -7.22
N VAL A 24 -14.14 -7.99 -8.10
CA VAL A 24 -15.26 -8.53 -8.87
C VAL A 24 -14.88 -8.49 -10.36
N ASP A 25 -14.79 -9.65 -10.98
CA ASP A 25 -14.29 -9.84 -12.34
C ASP A 25 -14.98 -9.01 -13.42
N SER A 26 -16.28 -8.78 -13.27
CA SER A 26 -17.07 -8.04 -14.25
C SER A 26 -16.78 -6.52 -14.24
N LEU A 27 -16.16 -6.00 -13.18
CA LEU A 27 -15.96 -4.55 -13.01
C LEU A 27 -14.71 -4.01 -13.71
N TYR A 28 -13.70 -4.84 -13.95
CA TYR A 28 -12.44 -4.40 -14.55
C TYR A 28 -12.39 -4.79 -16.02
N ALA A 29 -11.62 -4.10 -16.86
CA ALA A 29 -11.31 -4.54 -18.23
C ALA A 29 -10.13 -5.53 -18.26
N HIS A 30 -9.24 -5.44 -17.28
CA HIS A 30 -8.10 -6.32 -17.11
C HIS A 30 -8.53 -7.77 -16.78
N ARG A 31 -7.98 -8.78 -17.47
CA ARG A 31 -8.37 -10.21 -17.36
C ARG A 31 -7.21 -11.19 -17.20
N HIS A 32 -6.02 -10.72 -16.80
CA HIS A 32 -4.91 -11.61 -16.45
C HIS A 32 -4.95 -11.89 -14.94
N GLY A 33 -4.55 -13.09 -14.52
CA GLY A 33 -4.40 -13.43 -13.11
C GLY A 33 -5.65 -14.03 -12.50
N SER A 34 -5.77 -13.94 -11.18
CA SER A 34 -6.97 -14.40 -10.47
C SER A 34 -8.19 -13.52 -10.74
N PRO A 35 -9.41 -14.05 -10.52
CA PRO A 35 -10.63 -13.27 -10.59
C PRO A 35 -10.56 -11.96 -9.79
N GLY A 36 -10.88 -10.84 -10.43
CA GLY A 36 -10.90 -9.51 -9.83
C GLY A 36 -9.51 -8.85 -9.72
N HIS A 37 -8.43 -9.50 -10.18
CA HIS A 37 -7.06 -8.99 -10.09
C HIS A 37 -6.85 -7.61 -10.74
N GLY A 38 -7.73 -7.22 -11.67
CA GLY A 38 -7.74 -5.86 -12.23
C GLY A 38 -7.81 -4.74 -11.16
N ALA A 39 -8.37 -5.02 -9.99
CA ALA A 39 -8.38 -4.13 -8.83
C ALA A 39 -6.95 -3.77 -8.36
N ASP A 40 -6.06 -4.77 -8.29
CA ASP A 40 -4.70 -4.63 -7.75
C ASP A 40 -3.85 -3.66 -8.59
N HIS A 41 -4.13 -3.60 -9.89
CA HIS A 41 -3.47 -2.67 -10.81
C HIS A 41 -3.85 -1.20 -10.59
N LEU A 42 -4.98 -0.92 -9.93
CA LEU A 42 -5.41 0.43 -9.62
C LEU A 42 -4.94 0.90 -8.24
N LEU A 43 -4.56 -0.03 -7.35
CA LEU A 43 -4.08 0.30 -6.01
C LEU A 43 -2.96 1.36 -6.01
N PRO A 44 -1.93 1.31 -6.88
CA PRO A 44 -0.86 2.32 -6.90
C PRO A 44 -1.32 3.75 -7.23
N ALA A 45 -2.49 3.90 -7.86
CA ALA A 45 -3.08 5.21 -8.15
C ALA A 45 -3.77 5.83 -6.92
N LEU A 46 -4.14 5.02 -5.93
CA LEU A 46 -4.75 5.45 -4.66
C LEU A 46 -3.74 5.50 -3.52
N VAL A 47 -2.87 4.49 -3.45
CA VAL A 47 -1.83 4.35 -2.44
C VAL A 47 -0.48 4.36 -3.15
N SER A 48 0.25 5.47 -3.02
CA SER A 48 1.55 5.62 -3.67
C SER A 48 2.49 4.43 -3.31
N PRO A 49 3.13 3.80 -4.31
CA PRO A 49 4.09 2.72 -4.10
C PRO A 49 5.46 3.24 -3.62
N SER A 50 5.61 4.55 -3.42
CA SER A 50 6.83 5.18 -2.93
C SER A 50 6.55 6.22 -1.86
N LEU A 51 7.50 6.38 -0.94
CA LEU A 51 7.48 7.40 0.10
C LEU A 51 8.86 8.08 0.14
N VAL A 52 8.86 9.38 0.40
CA VAL A 52 10.07 10.15 0.71
C VAL A 52 9.92 10.66 2.13
N ILE A 53 10.79 10.21 3.03
CA ILE A 53 10.74 10.53 4.46
C ILE A 53 12.02 11.29 4.82
N PRO A 54 11.92 12.49 5.44
CA PRO A 54 13.09 13.19 5.92
C PRO A 54 13.75 12.42 7.06
N VAL A 55 15.08 12.50 7.14
CA VAL A 55 15.89 11.85 8.17
C VAL A 55 16.73 12.92 8.85
N ALA A 56 16.73 12.94 10.18
CA ALA A 56 17.59 13.83 10.96
C ALA A 56 18.22 13.06 12.13
N ALA A 57 19.49 13.34 12.41
CA ALA A 57 20.27 12.64 13.44
C ALA A 57 20.23 11.10 13.34
N GLY A 58 20.12 10.57 12.12
CA GLY A 58 20.04 9.13 11.86
C GLY A 58 18.64 8.51 11.96
N GLU A 59 17.62 9.30 12.32
CA GLU A 59 16.26 8.81 12.55
C GLU A 59 15.27 9.34 11.49
N PRO A 60 14.36 8.50 10.96
CA PRO A 60 13.23 8.97 10.16
C PRO A 60 12.33 9.92 10.97
N LEU A 61 12.03 11.07 10.41
CA LEU A 61 11.15 12.06 11.04
C LEU A 61 9.68 11.71 10.77
N LEU A 62 9.18 10.73 11.51
CA LEU A 62 7.77 10.33 11.51
C LEU A 62 7.00 11.08 12.61
N GLY A 63 5.72 11.34 12.35
CA GLY A 63 4.79 11.79 13.39
C GLY A 63 4.55 10.70 14.44
N VAL A 64 4.04 11.08 15.61
CA VAL A 64 3.85 10.19 16.77
C VAL A 64 3.07 8.92 16.41
N TRP A 65 2.06 9.04 15.54
CA TRP A 65 1.19 7.94 15.09
C TRP A 65 1.43 7.51 13.64
N GLN A 66 2.61 7.78 13.08
CA GLN A 66 2.95 7.37 11.72
C GLN A 66 3.86 6.13 11.71
N SER A 67 3.36 5.06 11.12
CA SER A 67 4.10 3.86 10.75
C SER A 67 4.24 3.78 9.23
N ILE A 68 5.42 3.37 8.75
CA ILE A 68 5.63 3.03 7.33
C ILE A 68 5.08 1.61 7.11
N VAL A 69 4.09 1.48 6.21
CA VAL A 69 3.47 0.19 5.89
C VAL A 69 3.54 -0.11 4.39
N LEU A 70 3.72 -1.39 4.07
CA LEU A 70 3.51 -1.93 2.73
C LEU A 70 2.03 -2.31 2.60
N VAL A 71 1.35 -1.76 1.61
CA VAL A 71 -0.05 -2.08 1.31
C VAL A 71 -0.07 -2.87 0.01
N ASP A 72 -0.60 -4.08 0.05
CA ASP A 72 -0.82 -4.87 -1.15
C ASP A 72 -2.03 -5.80 -1.01
N LEU A 73 -2.87 -5.79 -2.03
CA LEU A 73 -4.07 -6.63 -2.16
C LEU A 73 -3.84 -7.86 -3.05
N ASN A 74 -2.69 -7.92 -3.73
CA ASN A 74 -2.36 -8.95 -4.71
C ASN A 74 -2.11 -10.30 -4.05
N ARG A 75 -2.93 -11.28 -4.41
CA ARG A 75 -2.89 -12.67 -3.91
C ARG A 75 -2.11 -13.63 -4.81
N ASP A 76 -1.84 -13.24 -6.06
CA ASP A 76 -1.25 -14.12 -7.09
C ASP A 76 0.26 -14.31 -6.91
N ASN A 77 0.91 -13.33 -6.28
CA ASN A 77 2.32 -13.37 -5.95
C ASN A 77 2.48 -13.01 -4.47
N PRO A 78 3.19 -13.80 -3.65
CA PRO A 78 3.46 -13.45 -2.25
C PRO A 78 4.80 -12.72 -2.03
N LEU A 79 5.68 -12.66 -3.04
CA LEU A 79 7.01 -12.06 -2.90
C LEU A 79 6.96 -10.54 -3.10
N ARG A 80 7.54 -9.80 -2.16
CA ARG A 80 7.63 -8.33 -2.19
C ARG A 80 9.07 -7.89 -2.10
N THR A 81 9.46 -6.95 -2.93
CA THR A 81 10.76 -6.29 -2.86
C THR A 81 10.55 -4.83 -2.51
N VAL A 82 11.13 -4.40 -1.40
CA VAL A 82 11.14 -2.99 -1.00
C VAL A 82 12.55 -2.46 -1.16
N ARG A 83 12.71 -1.35 -1.89
CA ARG A 83 13.99 -0.66 -2.04
C ARG A 83 14.04 0.53 -1.10
N LEU A 84 15.03 0.55 -0.22
CA LEU A 84 15.39 1.72 0.56
C LEU A 84 16.58 2.39 -0.11
N SER A 85 16.56 3.72 -0.20
CA SER A 85 17.68 4.49 -0.76
C SER A 85 17.82 5.77 0.05
N PHE A 86 19.04 6.01 0.52
CA PHE A 86 19.40 7.20 1.29
C PHE A 86 20.10 8.16 0.35
N VAL A 87 19.60 9.38 0.26
CA VAL A 87 20.22 10.47 -0.50
C VAL A 87 20.80 11.43 0.52
N ALA A 88 22.09 11.73 0.40
CA ALA A 88 22.71 12.76 1.22
C ALA A 88 22.11 14.13 0.86
N GLY A 89 21.75 14.88 1.89
CA GLY A 89 21.34 16.29 1.79
C GLY A 89 22.45 17.21 2.26
#